data_AF-A0A7Y9WK92-F1
#
_entry.id   AF-A0A7Y9WK92-F1
#
_cell.length_a   1.000
_cell.length_b   1.000
_cell.length_c   1.000
_cell.angle_alpha   90.00
_cell.angle_beta   90.00
_cell.angle_gamma   90.00
#
_symmetry.space_group_name_H-M   'P 1'
#
loop_
_entity.id
_entity.type
_entity.pdbx_description
1 polymer ?
#
loop_
_entity_poly.entity_id
_entity_poly.type
_entity_poly.pdbx_seq_one_letter_code
_entity_poly.pdbx_strand_id
1 'polypeptide(L)' 'MTSQQTLTDGERKVVASLDSNQREFFEERAAIIEEGDGVPRIEAERQALLLTCRWFDLRPPAA' A
#
# COMPACT_ATOMS: atom_id res chain seq x y z
N MET A 1 1.30 12.78 -17.86
CA MET A 1 1.54 11.63 -16.98
C MET A 1 0.32 11.48 -16.09
N THR A 2 -0.53 10.50 -16.35
CA THR A 2 -1.73 10.25 -15.55
C THR A 2 -1.31 9.61 -14.23
N SER A 3 -1.22 10.42 -13.18
CA SER A 3 -1.26 9.92 -11.82
C SER A 3 -2.56 9.14 -11.66
N GLN A 4 -2.49 7.81 -11.57
CA GLN A 4 -3.68 7.04 -11.25
C GLN A 4 -4.20 7.53 -9.90
N GLN A 5 -5.42 8.07 -9.89
CA GLN A 5 -5.98 8.78 -8.73
C GLN A 5 -6.46 7.84 -7.62
N THR A 6 -6.41 6.53 -7.83
CA THR A 6 -6.86 5.51 -6.88
C THR A 6 -6.06 4.20 -7.03
N LEU A 7 -6.14 3.34 -6.01
CA LEU A 7 -5.69 1.95 -6.08
C LEU A 7 -6.48 1.16 -7.15
N THR A 8 -5.92 0.07 -7.64
CA THR A 8 -6.60 -0.90 -8.51
C THR A 8 -7.54 -1.78 -7.68
N ASP A 9 -8.41 -2.55 -8.36
CA ASP A 9 -9.25 -3.54 -7.68
C ASP A 9 -8.43 -4.65 -7.00
N GLY A 10 -7.29 -5.03 -7.60
CA GLY A 10 -6.37 -6.01 -7.01
C GLY A 10 -5.74 -5.48 -5.72
N GLU A 11 -5.23 -4.26 -5.75
CA GLU A 11 -4.66 -3.58 -4.58
C GLU A 11 -5.69 -3.41 -3.46
N ARG A 12 -6.90 -2.94 -3.78
CA ARG A 12 -8.00 -2.81 -2.81
C ARG A 12 -8.38 -4.13 -2.16
N LYS A 13 -8.42 -5.22 -2.92
CA LYS A 13 -8.73 -6.56 -2.37
C LYS A 13 -7.69 -7.02 -1.37
N VAL A 14 -6.40 -6.79 -1.64
CA VAL A 14 -5.33 -7.13 -0.69
C VAL A 14 -5.46 -6.27 0.57
N VAL A 15 -5.62 -4.94 0.43
CA VAL A 15 -5.80 -4.03 1.57
C VAL A 15 -7.01 -4.40 2.43
N ALA A 16 -8.11 -4.85 1.81
CA ALA A 16 -9.31 -5.31 2.52
C ALA A 16 -9.12 -6.67 3.21
N SER A 17 -8.11 -7.45 2.84
CA SER A 17 -7.81 -8.75 3.45
C SER A 17 -6.83 -8.67 4.62
N LEU A 18 -6.23 -7.50 4.85
CA LEU A 18 -5.31 -7.29 5.97
C LEU A 18 -6.06 -7.39 7.30
N ASP A 19 -5.46 -8.10 8.26
CA ASP A 19 -5.90 -8.02 9.66
C ASP A 19 -5.52 -6.66 10.28
N SER A 20 -5.90 -6.44 11.55
CA SER A 20 -5.65 -5.17 12.23
C SER A 20 -4.15 -4.81 12.30
N ASN A 21 -3.28 -5.78 12.57
CA ASN A 21 -1.85 -5.52 12.75
C ASN A 21 -1.18 -5.25 11.40
N GLN A 22 -1.56 -6.00 10.37
CA GLN A 22 -1.08 -5.79 9.01
C GLN A 22 -1.57 -4.45 8.44
N ARG A 23 -2.80 -4.07 8.77
CA ARG A 23 -3.41 -2.81 8.35
C ARG A 23 -2.73 -1.61 8.99
N GLU A 24 -2.44 -1.67 10.28
CA GLU A 24 -1.68 -0.64 10.99
C GLU A 24 -0.30 -0.46 10.36
N PHE A 25 0.44 -1.56 10.13
CA PHE A 25 1.75 -1.50 9.46
C PHE A 25 1.65 -0.86 8.06
N PHE A 26 0.63 -1.22 7.27
CA PHE A 26 0.38 -0.63 5.96
C PHE A 26 0.15 0.89 6.04
N GLU A 27 -0.71 1.34 6.95
CA GLU A 27 -1.07 2.76 7.09
C GLU A 27 0.11 3.60 7.58
N GLU A 28 0.90 3.09 8.53
CA GLU A 28 2.13 3.75 8.96
C GLU A 28 3.16 3.87 7.84
N ARG A 29 3.38 2.81 7.05
CA ARG A 29 4.32 2.87 5.92
C ARG A 29 3.86 3.85 4.86
N ALA A 30 2.55 3.88 4.55
CA ALA A 30 2.00 4.82 3.59
C ALA A 30 2.23 6.27 4.04
N ALA A 31 1.96 6.58 5.31
CA ALA A 31 2.19 7.92 5.87
C ALA A 31 3.68 8.31 5.86
N ILE A 32 4.58 7.39 6.22
CA ILE A 32 6.04 7.64 6.20
C ILE A 32 6.52 7.96 4.78
N ILE A 33 6.03 7.23 3.77
CA ILE A 33 6.44 7.44 2.36
C ILE A 33 5.82 8.73 1.80
N GLU A 34 4.54 9.00 2.08
CA GLU A 34 3.86 10.21 1.63
C GLU A 34 4.55 11.48 2.17
N GLU A 35 4.77 11.53 3.48
CA GLU A 35 5.33 12.71 4.15
C GLU A 35 6.86 12.79 4.07
N GLY A 36 7.55 11.66 4.19
CA GLY A 36 9.01 11.61 4.22
C GLY A 36 9.65 11.83 2.85
N ASP A 37 9.10 11.18 1.82
CA ASP A 37 9.67 11.19 0.47
C ASP A 37 8.89 12.13 -0.49
N GLY A 38 7.82 12.76 -0.01
CA GLY A 38 6.98 13.67 -0.81
C GLY A 38 6.24 12.95 -1.95
N VAL A 39 5.98 11.66 -1.79
CA VAL A 39 5.35 10.81 -2.80
C VAL A 39 3.84 11.03 -2.79
N PRO A 40 3.17 11.13 -3.96
CA PRO A 40 1.72 11.24 -4.00
C PRO A 40 1.04 10.07 -3.28
N ARG A 41 0.04 10.36 -2.44
CA ARG A 41 -0.70 9.38 -1.62
C ARG A 41 -0.88 7.99 -2.23
N ILE A 42 -1.44 7.89 -3.44
CA ILE A 42 -1.73 6.59 -4.06
C ILE A 42 -0.45 5.80 -4.37
N GLU A 43 0.61 6.48 -4.76
CA GLU A 43 1.90 5.85 -4.99
C GLU A 43 2.54 5.41 -3.67
N ALA A 44 2.41 6.21 -2.61
CA ALA A 44 2.83 5.83 -1.27
C ALA A 44 2.07 4.60 -0.76
N GLU A 45 0.74 4.55 -0.95
CA GLU A 45 -0.09 3.39 -0.63
C GLU A 45 0.34 2.14 -1.42
N ARG A 46 0.65 2.26 -2.72
CA ARG A 46 1.16 1.11 -3.51
C ARG A 46 2.48 0.56 -2.97
N GLN A 47 3.42 1.45 -2.67
CA GLN A 47 4.72 1.05 -2.13
C GLN A 47 4.57 0.43 -0.74
N ALA A 48 3.74 1.03 0.11
CA ALA A 48 3.41 0.49 1.44
C ALA A 48 2.76 -0.89 1.35
N LEU A 49 1.86 -1.12 0.38
CA LEU A 49 1.23 -2.42 0.17
C LEU A 49 2.25 -3.50 -0.18
N LEU A 50 3.21 -3.20 -1.07
CA LEU A 50 4.30 -4.13 -1.42
C LEU A 50 5.20 -4.44 -0.23
N LEU A 51 5.54 -3.44 0.58
CA LEU A 51 6.34 -3.62 1.80
C LEU A 51 5.58 -4.47 2.83
N THR A 52 4.28 -4.23 2.99
CA THR A 52 3.41 -5.01 3.89
C THR A 52 3.37 -6.47 3.45
N CYS A 53 3.16 -6.73 2.16
CA CYS A 53 3.15 -8.09 1.64
C CYS A 53 4.49 -8.80 1.88
N ARG A 54 5.61 -8.10 1.66
CA ARG A 54 6.94 -8.66 1.89
C ARG A 54 7.22 -8.94 3.37
N TRP A 55 6.79 -8.06 4.28
CA TRP A 55 7.05 -8.19 5.71
C TRP A 55 6.28 -9.36 6.33
N PHE A 56 5.02 -9.55 5.93
CA PHE A 56 4.13 -10.58 6.46
C PHE A 56 4.03 -11.85 5.59
N ASP A 57 4.88 -11.98 4.56
CA ASP A 57 4.87 -13.09 3.59
C ASP A 57 3.50 -13.32 2.91
N LEU A 58 2.83 -12.21 2.54
CA LEU A 58 1.54 -12.21 1.85
C LEU A 58 1.72 -12.22 0.33
N ARG A 59 0.70 -12.70 -0.37
CA ARG A 59 0.66 -12.63 -1.83
C ARG A 59 0.48 -11.17 -2.28
N PRO A 60 1.39 -10.62 -3.11
CA PRO A 60 1.25 -9.25 -3.62
C PRO A 60 0.08 -9.14 -4.61
N PRO A 61 -0.45 -7.92 -4.84
CA PRO A 61 -1.43 -7.69 -5.89
C PRO A 61 -0.86 -8.12 -7.26
N ALA A 62 -1.71 -8.70 -8.11
CA ALA A 62 -1.30 -9.04 -9.46
C ALA A 62 -0.92 -7.77 -10.24
N ALA A 63 0.19 -7.84 -10.97
CA ALA A 63 0.68 -6.76 -11.83
C ALA A 63 -0.28 -6.47 -12.99
#